data_AF-X0P9Q7-F1
#
_entry.id   AF-X0P9Q7-F1
#
_cell.length_a   1.000
_cell.length_b   1.000
_cell.length_c   1.000
_cell.angle_alpha   90.00
_cell.angle_beta   90.00
_cell.angle_gamma   90.00
#
_symmetry.space_group_name_H-M   'P 1'
#
loop_
_entity.id
_entity.type
_entity.pdbx_description
1 polymer ?
#
loop_
_entity_poly.entity_id
_entity_poly.type
_entity_poly.pdbx_seq_one_letter_code
_entity_poly.pdbx_strand_id
1 'polypeptide(L)'
;MKTLILVSHPKVDESATQAFLKTSADSLDNVTWRVIDRLYAADRLDVIAEQTQLQNFDRIIFQFPMYWYSSPASLKRYMDDVFSRKFVIAKRGLKNKEFGLVITMGDKLVDFQAGGREKFTISELMKPFEAFANKAGMIYLAPLIIAQFGYWSVLEKQKKLVDYLQYLSAPMPLNLENREKWLLVRLKQLQVGKSAQQREMLDLIIDSIDSRQDQIDDLKMNIKMIRDQEE
;
A
#
# COMPACT_ATOMS: atom_id res chain seq x y z
N MET A 1 6.56 -5.58 -11.16
CA MET A 1 5.23 -5.21 -10.62
C MET A 1 5.04 -3.72 -10.78
N LYS A 2 3.97 -3.28 -11.41
CA LYS A 2 3.59 -1.88 -11.57
C LYS A 2 2.43 -1.54 -10.63
N THR A 3 2.55 -0.45 -9.90
CA THR A 3 1.54 -0.01 -8.92
C THR A 3 0.95 1.34 -9.31
N LEU A 4 -0.37 1.41 -9.39
CA LEU A 4 -1.11 2.67 -9.58
C LEU A 4 -1.72 3.11 -8.26
N ILE A 5 -1.40 4.34 -7.84
CA ILE A 5 -1.99 4.99 -6.68
C ILE A 5 -2.96 6.04 -7.19
N LEU A 6 -4.24 5.83 -6.88
CA LEU A 6 -5.32 6.76 -7.13
C LEU A 6 -5.62 7.53 -5.85
N VAL A 7 -5.23 8.80 -5.83
CA VAL A 7 -5.42 9.69 -4.68
C VAL A 7 -6.70 10.47 -4.83
N SER A 8 -7.54 10.42 -3.80
CA SER A 8 -8.72 11.27 -3.66
C SER A 8 -8.55 12.15 -2.43
N HIS A 9 -8.34 13.44 -2.64
CA HIS A 9 -8.17 14.40 -1.57
C HIS A 9 -8.54 15.81 -2.07
N PRO A 10 -9.64 16.43 -1.58
CA PRO A 10 -10.16 17.69 -2.13
C PRO A 10 -9.13 18.84 -2.14
N LYS A 11 -8.23 18.86 -1.16
CA LYS A 11 -7.15 19.85 -1.02
C LYS A 11 -5.78 19.19 -0.97
N VAL A 12 -5.45 18.38 -1.99
CA VAL A 12 -4.21 17.58 -1.99
C VAL A 12 -2.96 18.44 -1.82
N ASP A 13 -2.94 19.64 -2.40
CA ASP A 13 -1.79 20.55 -2.39
C ASP A 13 -1.57 21.22 -1.03
N GLU A 14 -2.59 21.29 -0.18
CA GLU A 14 -2.48 21.82 1.19
C GLU A 14 -2.12 20.73 2.23
N SER A 15 -2.08 19.45 1.82
CA SER A 15 -1.96 18.32 2.74
C SER A 15 -0.52 17.86 2.92
N ALA A 16 0.08 18.19 4.08
CA ALA A 16 1.42 17.76 4.44
C ALA A 16 1.59 16.23 4.43
N THR A 17 0.55 15.49 4.83
CA THR A 17 0.55 14.01 4.79
C THR A 17 0.64 13.50 3.35
N GLN A 18 -0.14 14.07 2.44
CA GLN A 18 -0.13 13.64 1.03
C GLN A 18 1.17 14.04 0.34
N ALA A 19 1.74 15.21 0.65
CA ALA A 19 3.05 15.61 0.14
C ALA A 19 4.14 14.61 0.56
N PHE A 20 4.16 14.20 1.84
CA PHE A 20 5.09 13.18 2.33
C PHE A 20 4.94 11.84 1.61
N LEU A 21 3.71 11.36 1.44
CA LEU A 21 3.43 10.09 0.75
C LEU A 21 3.77 10.17 -0.74
N LYS A 22 3.52 11.31 -1.39
CA LYS A 22 3.88 11.53 -2.79
C LYS A 22 5.41 11.47 -2.96
N THR A 23 6.17 12.25 -2.20
CA THR A 23 7.64 12.23 -2.26
C THR A 23 8.21 10.85 -1.97
N SER A 24 7.58 10.10 -1.06
CA SER A 24 7.97 8.70 -0.80
C SER A 24 7.72 7.81 -2.02
N ALA A 25 6.53 7.89 -2.63
CA ALA A 25 6.18 7.11 -3.82
C ALA A 25 7.06 7.44 -5.03
N ASP A 26 7.43 8.72 -5.21
CA ASP A 26 8.32 9.19 -6.28
C ASP A 26 9.73 8.56 -6.21
N SER A 27 10.11 7.94 -5.09
CA SER A 27 11.36 7.19 -4.96
C SER A 27 11.32 5.78 -5.60
N LEU A 28 10.17 5.35 -6.14
CA LEU A 28 9.97 4.04 -6.74
C LEU A 28 9.65 4.18 -8.24
N ASP A 29 10.47 3.59 -9.11
CA ASP A 29 10.36 3.75 -10.56
C ASP A 29 9.06 3.15 -11.16
N ASN A 30 8.50 2.13 -10.51
CA ASN A 30 7.33 1.39 -11.01
C ASN A 30 6.02 1.81 -10.35
N VAL A 31 6.00 2.98 -9.70
CA VAL A 31 4.83 3.51 -9.02
C VAL A 31 4.33 4.75 -9.75
N THR A 32 3.04 4.77 -10.08
CA THR A 32 2.39 5.93 -10.69
C THR A 32 1.42 6.53 -9.68
N TRP A 33 1.63 7.80 -9.32
CA TRP A 33 0.78 8.53 -8.37
C TRP A 33 -0.10 9.53 -9.11
N ARG A 34 -1.44 9.38 -9.03
CA ARG A 34 -2.41 10.22 -9.75
C ARG A 34 -3.49 10.73 -8.82
N VAL A 35 -3.79 12.02 -8.93
CA VAL A 35 -4.87 12.67 -8.18
C VAL A 35 -6.16 12.60 -9.00
N ILE A 36 -7.14 11.85 -8.52
CA ILE A 36 -8.45 11.69 -9.15
C ILE A 36 -9.18 13.02 -9.27
N ASP A 37 -9.13 13.87 -8.23
CA ASP A 37 -9.84 15.15 -8.21
C ASP A 37 -9.46 16.05 -9.40
N ARG A 38 -8.21 15.97 -9.87
CA ARG A 38 -7.72 16.73 -11.03
C ARG A 38 -8.25 16.19 -12.37
N LEU A 39 -8.59 14.90 -12.44
CA LEU A 39 -9.12 14.30 -13.66
C LEU A 39 -10.53 14.80 -14.00
N TYR A 40 -11.23 15.32 -13.00
CA TYR A 40 -12.56 15.91 -13.15
C TYR A 40 -12.55 17.43 -13.32
N ALA A 41 -11.37 18.08 -13.38
CA ALA A 41 -11.27 19.53 -13.53
C ALA A 41 -11.86 20.06 -14.85
N ALA A 42 -11.95 19.21 -15.88
CA ALA A 42 -12.56 19.55 -17.18
C ALA A 42 -14.00 18.98 -17.34
N ASP A 43 -14.67 18.64 -16.24
CA ASP A 43 -16.02 18.06 -16.14
C ASP A 43 -16.27 16.70 -16.82
N ARG A 44 -15.37 16.22 -17.69
CA ARG A 44 -15.46 14.90 -18.33
C ARG A 44 -14.18 14.10 -18.16
N LEU A 45 -14.32 12.95 -17.51
CA LEU A 45 -13.31 11.91 -17.43
C LEU A 45 -13.37 11.03 -18.69
N ASP A 46 -12.23 10.77 -19.34
CA ASP A 46 -12.15 9.73 -20.37
C ASP A 46 -12.12 8.34 -19.71
N VAL A 47 -13.31 7.76 -19.55
CA VAL A 47 -13.51 6.45 -18.92
C VAL A 47 -12.74 5.34 -19.64
N ILE A 48 -12.62 5.38 -20.96
CA ILE A 48 -11.95 4.32 -21.73
C ILE A 48 -10.44 4.40 -21.54
N ALA A 49 -9.87 5.61 -21.54
CA ALA A 49 -8.47 5.82 -21.23
C ALA A 49 -8.14 5.33 -19.80
N GLU A 50 -8.97 5.65 -18.81
CA GLU A 50 -8.79 5.21 -17.43
C GLU A 50 -8.87 3.67 -17.29
N GLN A 51 -9.86 3.04 -17.92
CA GLN A 51 -9.98 1.58 -17.92
C GLN A 51 -8.76 0.90 -18.56
N THR A 52 -8.26 1.46 -19.68
CA THR A 52 -7.07 0.95 -20.36
C THR A 52 -5.83 1.12 -19.49
N GLN A 53 -5.71 2.26 -18.81
CA GLN A 53 -4.62 2.51 -17.90
C GLN A 53 -4.62 1.52 -16.73
N LEU A 54 -5.77 1.31 -16.07
CA LEU A 54 -5.93 0.35 -14.97
C LEU A 54 -5.48 -1.07 -15.35
N GLN A 55 -5.63 -1.46 -16.61
CA GLN A 55 -5.19 -2.78 -17.09
C GLN A 55 -3.66 -2.93 -17.11
N ASN A 56 -2.91 -1.83 -17.26
CA ASN A 56 -1.45 -1.82 -17.34
C ASN A 56 -0.73 -1.93 -15.98
N PHE A 57 -1.47 -1.98 -14.88
CA PHE A 57 -0.93 -2.07 -13.52
C PHE A 57 -1.32 -3.37 -12.85
N ASP A 58 -0.42 -3.92 -12.03
CA ASP A 58 -0.63 -5.17 -11.30
C ASP A 58 -1.35 -4.92 -9.97
N ARG A 59 -1.05 -3.78 -9.33
CA ARG A 59 -1.59 -3.35 -8.05
C ARG A 59 -2.26 -1.99 -8.17
N ILE A 60 -3.49 -1.89 -7.68
CA ILE A 60 -4.26 -0.64 -7.62
C ILE A 60 -4.45 -0.26 -6.15
N ILE A 61 -4.03 0.95 -5.80
CA ILE A 61 -4.14 1.50 -4.45
C ILE A 61 -5.08 2.69 -4.46
N PHE A 62 -6.12 2.67 -3.62
CA PHE A 62 -6.88 3.88 -3.32
C PHE A 62 -6.30 4.56 -2.09
N GLN A 63 -5.94 5.83 -2.23
CA GLN A 63 -5.35 6.62 -1.15
C GLN A 63 -6.23 7.83 -0.85
N PHE A 64 -6.74 7.93 0.37
CA PHE A 64 -7.69 8.97 0.73
C PHE A 64 -7.74 9.26 2.23
N PRO A 65 -8.15 10.47 2.64
CA PRO A 65 -8.54 10.72 4.00
C PRO A 65 -9.90 10.12 4.30
N MET A 66 -10.06 9.50 5.47
CA MET A 66 -11.36 8.98 5.92
C MET A 66 -12.30 10.15 6.24
N TYR A 67 -13.34 10.31 5.44
CA TYR A 67 -14.40 11.30 5.65
C TYR A 67 -15.69 10.57 6.01
N TRP A 68 -16.24 10.88 7.18
CA TRP A 68 -17.47 10.25 7.68
C TRP A 68 -17.45 8.72 7.54
N TYR A 69 -16.38 8.10 8.05
CA TYR A 69 -16.17 6.65 8.03
C TYR A 69 -16.08 6.02 6.62
N SER A 70 -15.87 6.84 5.59
CA SER A 70 -15.82 6.43 4.18
C SER A 70 -14.77 7.22 3.40
N SER A 71 -14.75 7.07 2.07
CA SER A 71 -13.91 7.87 1.18
C SER A 71 -14.53 9.23 0.84
N PRO A 72 -13.74 10.20 0.36
CA PRO A 72 -14.28 11.42 -0.22
C PRO A 72 -15.17 11.14 -1.44
N ALA A 73 -16.08 12.08 -1.72
CA ALA A 73 -17.05 11.94 -2.81
C ALA A 73 -16.40 11.76 -4.20
N SER A 74 -15.22 12.35 -4.44
CA SER A 74 -14.50 12.22 -5.71
C SER A 74 -14.06 10.78 -6.00
N LEU A 75 -13.66 10.02 -4.98
CA LEU A 75 -13.36 8.61 -5.16
C LEU A 75 -14.60 7.82 -5.52
N LYS A 76 -15.71 8.06 -4.82
CA LYS A 76 -16.98 7.37 -5.10
C LYS A 76 -17.47 7.66 -6.52
N ARG A 77 -17.40 8.91 -6.97
CA ARG A 77 -17.70 9.31 -8.36
C ARG A 77 -16.81 8.56 -9.36
N TYR A 78 -15.50 8.52 -9.13
CA TYR A 78 -14.58 7.73 -9.97
C TYR A 78 -14.94 6.26 -10.01
N MET A 79 -15.33 5.69 -8.88
CA MET A 79 -15.75 4.30 -8.86
C MET A 79 -17.00 4.06 -9.72
N ASP A 80 -17.99 4.94 -9.62
CA ASP A 80 -19.25 4.82 -10.36
C ASP A 80 -19.07 5.01 -11.87
N ASP A 81 -18.23 5.96 -12.27
CA ASP A 81 -17.97 6.29 -13.67
C ASP A 81 -17.07 5.24 -14.35
N VAL A 82 -15.96 4.84 -13.69
CA VAL A 82 -14.93 3.99 -14.31
C VAL A 82 -15.23 2.50 -14.19
N PHE A 83 -15.72 2.03 -13.03
CA PHE A 83 -15.91 0.61 -12.75
C PHE A 83 -17.27 0.09 -13.20
N SER A 84 -17.60 0.35 -14.47
CA SER A 84 -18.83 -0.16 -15.10
C SER A 84 -18.91 -1.69 -15.04
N ARG A 85 -20.15 -2.21 -15.03
CA ARG A 85 -20.41 -3.67 -15.10
C ARG A 85 -19.74 -4.32 -16.31
N LYS A 86 -19.69 -3.63 -17.46
CA LYS A 86 -19.03 -4.12 -18.67
C LYS A 86 -17.52 -4.30 -18.47
N PHE A 87 -16.86 -3.38 -17.78
CA PHE A 87 -15.44 -3.44 -17.53
C PHE A 87 -15.08 -4.46 -16.44
N VAL A 88 -15.73 -4.37 -15.28
CA VAL A 88 -15.40 -5.19 -14.10
C VAL A 88 -15.82 -6.64 -14.29
N ILE A 89 -17.05 -6.87 -14.75
CA ILE A 89 -17.64 -8.22 -14.77
C ILE A 89 -17.47 -8.88 -16.15
N ALA A 90 -17.92 -8.20 -17.22
CA ALA A 90 -17.94 -8.82 -18.54
C ALA A 90 -16.52 -8.96 -19.14
N LYS A 91 -15.71 -7.90 -19.09
CA LYS A 91 -14.31 -7.92 -19.55
C LYS A 91 -13.33 -8.49 -18.53
N ARG A 92 -13.75 -8.63 -17.26
CA ARG A 92 -12.86 -9.02 -16.14
C ARG A 92 -11.58 -8.18 -16.07
N GLY A 93 -11.70 -6.87 -16.34
CA GLY A 93 -10.56 -5.98 -16.55
C GLY A 93 -9.61 -5.82 -15.35
N LEU A 94 -10.06 -6.22 -14.16
CA LEU A 94 -9.30 -6.13 -12.91
C LEU A 94 -8.97 -7.49 -12.28
N LYS A 95 -9.33 -8.60 -12.94
CA LYS A 95 -9.18 -9.93 -12.34
C LYS A 95 -7.71 -10.23 -12.02
N ASN A 96 -7.47 -10.86 -10.87
CA ASN A 96 -6.17 -11.23 -10.31
C ASN A 96 -5.23 -10.06 -9.97
N LYS A 97 -5.66 -8.81 -10.14
CA LYS A 97 -4.90 -7.64 -9.68
C LYS A 97 -5.02 -7.50 -8.17
N GLU A 98 -4.01 -6.90 -7.56
CA GLU A 98 -4.05 -6.58 -6.13
C GLU A 98 -4.78 -5.26 -5.91
N PHE A 99 -5.57 -5.18 -4.85
CA PHE A 99 -6.30 -3.98 -4.46
C PHE A 99 -6.01 -3.63 -3.01
N GLY A 100 -5.46 -2.43 -2.79
CA GLY A 100 -5.11 -1.95 -1.46
C GLY A 100 -5.70 -0.59 -1.15
N LEU A 101 -5.75 -0.27 0.14
CA LEU A 101 -6.25 1.01 0.65
C LEU A 101 -5.16 1.67 1.50
N VAL A 102 -4.92 2.95 1.28
CA VAL A 102 -4.08 3.80 2.14
C VAL A 102 -4.96 4.88 2.73
N ILE A 103 -5.27 4.76 4.01
CA ILE A 103 -6.28 5.58 4.67
C ILE A 103 -5.62 6.48 5.69
N THR A 104 -5.79 7.79 5.53
CA THR A 104 -5.32 8.78 6.51
C THR A 104 -6.48 9.24 7.39
N MET A 105 -6.28 9.35 8.70
CA MET A 105 -7.34 9.78 9.63
C MET A 105 -6.81 10.65 10.78
N GLY A 106 -7.70 11.46 11.34
CA GLY A 106 -7.40 12.35 12.48
C GLY A 106 -7.59 11.68 13.84
N ASP A 107 -8.43 10.65 13.92
CA ASP A 107 -8.74 9.93 15.15
C ASP A 107 -7.67 8.88 15.48
N LYS A 108 -7.63 8.44 16.75
CA LYS A 108 -6.65 7.45 17.18
C LYS A 108 -7.06 6.09 16.66
N LEU A 109 -6.10 5.29 16.19
CA LEU A 109 -6.37 3.93 15.73
C LEU A 109 -6.98 3.05 16.84
N VAL A 110 -6.63 3.29 18.11
CA VAL A 110 -7.16 2.54 19.27
C VAL A 110 -8.65 2.75 19.51
N ASP A 111 -9.26 3.78 18.93
CA ASP A 111 -10.69 4.06 19.08
C ASP A 111 -11.54 3.16 18.16
N PHE A 112 -10.94 2.57 17.12
CA PHE A 112 -11.59 1.73 16.11
C PHE A 112 -11.56 0.25 16.49
N GLN A 113 -12.31 -0.10 17.53
CA GLN A 113 -12.50 -1.48 17.99
C GLN A 113 -13.80 -1.62 18.76
N ALA A 114 -14.24 -2.86 18.99
CA ALA A 114 -15.35 -3.14 19.88
C ALA A 114 -15.07 -2.59 21.29
N GLY A 115 -16.02 -1.84 21.85
CA GLY A 115 -15.85 -1.14 23.13
C GLY A 115 -15.01 0.15 23.06
N GLY A 116 -14.37 0.43 21.94
CA GLY A 116 -13.74 1.73 21.65
C GLY A 116 -14.76 2.81 21.32
N ARG A 117 -14.31 4.06 21.23
CA ARG A 117 -15.17 5.22 20.98
C ARG A 117 -15.92 5.12 19.64
N GLU A 118 -15.24 4.66 18.59
CA GLU A 118 -15.81 4.54 17.25
C GLU A 118 -16.61 3.24 17.07
N LYS A 119 -16.53 2.30 18.02
CA LYS A 119 -17.27 1.03 18.12
C LYS A 119 -17.01 -0.01 17.01
N PHE A 120 -16.39 0.40 15.89
CA PHE A 120 -16.14 -0.44 14.72
C PHE A 120 -14.65 -0.48 14.40
N THR A 121 -14.18 -1.61 13.89
CA THR A 121 -12.85 -1.72 13.30
C THR A 121 -12.79 -1.06 11.93
N ILE A 122 -11.60 -0.62 11.51
CA ILE A 122 -11.41 -0.11 10.15
C ILE A 122 -11.78 -1.16 9.10
N SER A 123 -11.48 -2.44 9.37
CA SER A 123 -11.83 -3.55 8.47
C SER A 123 -13.35 -3.67 8.26
N GLU A 124 -14.17 -3.41 9.28
CA GLU A 124 -15.63 -3.38 9.14
C GLU A 124 -16.09 -2.19 8.30
N LEU A 125 -15.54 -1.00 8.56
CA LEU A 125 -15.89 0.22 7.83
C LEU A 125 -15.52 0.12 6.34
N MET A 126 -14.43 -0.57 6.02
CA MET A 126 -13.94 -0.71 4.64
C MET A 126 -14.53 -1.91 3.88
N LYS A 127 -15.52 -2.62 4.45
CA LYS A 127 -16.22 -3.73 3.78
C LYS A 127 -16.76 -3.42 2.38
N PRO A 128 -17.27 -2.20 2.08
CA PRO A 128 -17.70 -1.89 0.72
C PRO A 128 -16.58 -2.00 -0.32
N PHE A 129 -15.34 -1.63 0.04
CA PHE A 129 -14.17 -1.75 -0.83
C PHE A 129 -13.72 -3.21 -0.98
N GLU A 130 -13.77 -3.99 0.09
CA GLU A 130 -13.50 -5.43 0.04
C GLU A 130 -14.54 -6.14 -0.84
N ALA A 131 -15.82 -5.81 -0.70
CA ALA A 131 -16.90 -6.34 -1.53
C ALA A 131 -16.70 -5.98 -3.02
N PHE A 132 -16.28 -4.75 -3.30
CA PHE A 132 -15.89 -4.33 -4.65
C PHE A 132 -14.74 -5.19 -5.21
N ALA A 133 -13.66 -5.36 -4.44
CA ALA A 133 -12.50 -6.16 -4.82
C ALA A 133 -12.90 -7.60 -5.17
N ASN A 134 -13.69 -8.22 -4.29
CA ASN A 134 -14.19 -9.58 -4.46
C ASN A 134 -15.05 -9.70 -5.72
N LYS A 135 -15.93 -8.72 -5.97
CA LYS A 135 -16.77 -8.70 -7.18
C LYS A 135 -15.94 -8.52 -8.46
N ALA A 136 -14.86 -7.75 -8.38
CA ALA A 136 -13.92 -7.52 -9.47
C ALA A 136 -12.94 -8.68 -9.69
N GLY A 137 -12.91 -9.68 -8.79
CA GLY A 137 -11.96 -10.78 -8.83
C GLY A 137 -10.53 -10.36 -8.49
N MET A 138 -10.37 -9.31 -7.68
CA MET A 138 -9.10 -8.78 -7.21
C MET A 138 -8.68 -9.47 -5.90
N ILE A 139 -7.39 -9.36 -5.57
CA ILE A 139 -6.84 -9.80 -4.28
C ILE A 139 -6.86 -8.60 -3.34
N TYR A 140 -7.75 -8.62 -2.34
CA TYR A 140 -7.86 -7.54 -1.36
C TYR A 140 -6.71 -7.59 -0.35
N LEU A 141 -5.93 -6.52 -0.28
CA LEU A 141 -4.84 -6.35 0.66
C LEU A 141 -5.34 -5.73 1.96
N ALA A 142 -4.68 -6.06 3.08
CA ALA A 142 -4.91 -5.38 4.34
C ALA A 142 -4.71 -3.85 4.16
N PRO A 143 -5.63 -3.00 4.63
CA PRO A 143 -5.47 -1.55 4.55
C PRO A 143 -4.25 -1.03 5.32
N LEU A 144 -3.52 -0.10 4.72
CA LEU A 144 -2.47 0.66 5.41
C LEU A 144 -3.07 1.91 6.04
N ILE A 145 -3.06 1.96 7.37
CA ILE A 145 -3.68 3.05 8.13
C ILE A 145 -2.62 4.04 8.64
N ILE A 146 -2.90 5.32 8.45
CA ILE A 146 -2.07 6.45 8.89
C ILE A 146 -2.94 7.35 9.77
N ALA A 147 -2.96 7.07 11.06
CA ALA A 147 -3.68 7.83 12.07
C ALA A 147 -2.79 8.94 12.62
N GLN A 148 -3.32 10.16 12.76
CA GLN A 148 -2.67 11.24 13.52
C GLN A 148 -1.27 11.62 13.04
N PHE A 149 -1.03 11.57 11.72
CA PHE A 149 0.28 11.82 11.10
C PHE A 149 0.97 13.11 11.57
N GLY A 150 0.19 14.17 11.80
CA GLY A 150 0.70 15.46 12.28
C GLY A 150 1.39 15.39 13.64
N TYR A 151 0.99 14.44 14.50
CA TYR A 151 1.50 14.28 15.86
C TYR A 151 2.72 13.36 15.97
N TRP A 152 3.12 12.73 14.86
CA TRP A 152 4.24 11.79 14.88
C TRP A 152 5.60 12.48 14.90
N SER A 153 6.52 11.87 15.64
CA SER A 153 7.95 12.13 15.58
C SER A 153 8.54 11.82 14.21
N VAL A 154 9.74 12.35 13.96
CA VAL A 154 10.48 12.09 12.70
C VAL A 154 10.73 10.58 12.51
N LEU A 155 11.08 9.87 13.59
CA LEU A 155 11.36 8.44 13.54
C LEU A 155 10.11 7.62 13.18
N GLU A 156 8.95 7.97 13.75
CA GLU A 156 7.69 7.31 13.42
C GLU A 156 7.29 7.53 11.96
N LYS A 157 7.48 8.76 11.45
CA LYS A 157 7.28 9.07 10.03
C LYS A 157 8.21 8.25 9.13
N GLN A 158 9.49 8.13 9.49
CA GLN A 158 10.45 7.30 8.75
C GLN A 158 10.09 5.82 8.75
N LYS A 159 9.67 5.27 9.90
CA LYS A 159 9.18 3.88 9.97
C LYS A 159 7.97 3.66 9.07
N LYS A 160 6.98 4.56 9.13
CA LYS A 160 5.79 4.47 8.27
C LYS A 160 6.11 4.65 6.79
N LEU A 161 7.12 5.44 6.45
CA LEU A 161 7.63 5.53 5.08
C LEU A 161 8.09 4.16 4.58
N VAL A 162 8.85 3.40 5.38
CA VAL A 162 9.27 2.04 4.99
C VAL A 162 8.06 1.13 4.82
N ASP A 163 7.11 1.15 5.75
CA ASP A 163 5.85 0.39 5.63
C ASP A 163 5.11 0.73 4.33
N TYR A 164 5.02 2.01 3.99
CA TYR A 164 4.34 2.50 2.80
C TYR A 164 5.07 2.05 1.52
N LEU A 165 6.40 2.18 1.45
CA LEU A 165 7.17 1.72 0.30
C LEU A 165 7.03 0.19 0.10
N GLN A 166 7.07 -0.57 1.20
CA GLN A 166 6.79 -2.01 1.18
C GLN A 166 5.38 -2.28 0.65
N TYR A 167 4.37 -1.57 1.16
CA TYR A 167 2.99 -1.72 0.72
C TYR A 167 2.81 -1.45 -0.78
N LEU A 168 3.59 -0.53 -1.36
CA LEU A 168 3.52 -0.18 -2.77
C LEU A 168 4.28 -1.13 -3.70
N SER A 169 5.38 -1.74 -3.24
CA SER A 169 6.33 -2.40 -4.14
C SER A 169 6.81 -3.78 -3.71
N ALA A 170 6.54 -4.21 -2.48
CA ALA A 170 6.87 -5.56 -2.02
C ALA A 170 5.87 -6.60 -2.53
N PRO A 171 6.31 -7.84 -2.75
CA PRO A 171 5.42 -8.95 -3.06
C PRO A 171 4.51 -9.26 -1.85
N MET A 172 3.24 -9.55 -2.10
CA MET A 172 2.26 -9.91 -1.08
C MET A 172 2.08 -11.44 -1.03
N PRO A 173 1.72 -12.02 0.14
CA PRO A 173 1.45 -11.35 1.43
C PRO A 173 2.73 -10.78 2.06
N LEU A 174 2.57 -9.72 2.87
CA LEU A 174 3.69 -9.02 3.50
C LEU A 174 4.24 -9.77 4.73
N ASN A 175 4.63 -11.03 4.54
CA ASN A 175 5.29 -11.86 5.54
C ASN A 175 6.75 -11.41 5.76
N LEU A 176 7.41 -11.95 6.79
CA LEU A 176 8.78 -11.56 7.14
C LEU A 176 9.76 -11.75 5.96
N GLU A 177 9.70 -12.91 5.31
CA GLU A 177 10.55 -13.26 4.17
C GLU A 177 10.44 -12.26 3.01
N ASN A 178 9.21 -11.92 2.59
CA ASN A 178 8.96 -10.98 1.51
C ASN A 178 9.41 -9.55 1.88
N ARG A 179 9.26 -9.15 3.14
CA ARG A 179 9.69 -7.85 3.64
C ARG A 179 11.21 -7.72 3.62
N GLU A 180 11.91 -8.76 4.07
CA GLU A 180 13.37 -8.77 4.11
C GLU A 180 13.96 -8.84 2.70
N LYS A 181 13.45 -9.72 1.83
CA LYS A 181 13.85 -9.77 0.40
C LYS A 181 13.68 -8.40 -0.27
N TRP A 182 12.55 -7.74 -0.04
CA TRP A 182 12.33 -6.39 -0.54
C TRP A 182 13.33 -5.38 0.03
N LEU A 183 13.60 -5.45 1.35
CA LEU A 183 14.52 -4.55 2.02
C LEU A 183 15.95 -4.68 1.49
N LEU A 184 16.43 -5.91 1.30
CA LEU A 184 17.75 -6.21 0.75
C LEU A 184 17.92 -5.63 -0.66
N VAL A 185 16.94 -5.86 -1.55
CA VAL A 185 16.94 -5.28 -2.90
C VAL A 185 17.00 -3.75 -2.83
N ARG A 186 16.22 -3.15 -1.92
CA ARG A 186 16.17 -1.70 -1.78
C ARG A 186 17.47 -1.12 -1.21
N LEU A 187 18.08 -1.77 -0.22
CA LEU A 187 19.36 -1.35 0.36
C LEU A 187 20.48 -1.38 -0.70
N LYS A 188 20.53 -2.44 -1.52
CA LYS A 188 21.47 -2.56 -2.65
C LYS A 188 21.29 -1.44 -3.67
N GLN A 189 20.04 -1.08 -4.01
CA GLN A 189 19.76 0.07 -4.88
C GLN A 189 20.20 1.40 -4.26
N LEU A 190 20.01 1.57 -2.94
CA LEU A 190 20.36 2.80 -2.23
C LEU A 190 21.87 3.03 -2.11
N GLN A 191 22.71 2.00 -2.31
CA GLN A 191 24.17 2.15 -2.34
C GLN A 191 24.63 2.97 -3.56
N VAL A 192 23.86 2.96 -4.65
CA VAL A 192 24.16 3.71 -5.87
C VAL A 192 24.16 5.20 -5.54
N GLY A 193 25.29 5.88 -5.82
CA GLY A 193 25.45 7.31 -5.55
C GLY A 193 25.79 7.69 -4.10
N LYS A 194 26.06 6.72 -3.21
CA LYS A 194 26.53 6.98 -1.83
C LYS A 194 28.04 7.02 -1.72
N SER A 195 28.55 7.65 -0.66
CA SER A 195 29.98 7.67 -0.33
C SER A 195 30.50 6.29 0.05
N ALA A 196 31.83 6.08 0.00
CA ALA A 196 32.44 4.80 0.35
C ALA A 196 32.06 4.33 1.77
N GLN A 197 32.16 5.21 2.77
CA GLN A 197 31.78 4.91 4.16
C GLN A 197 30.29 4.52 4.29
N GLN A 198 29.40 5.17 3.54
CA GLN A 198 27.97 4.84 3.57
C GLN A 198 27.68 3.49 2.91
N ARG A 199 28.41 3.13 1.85
CA ARG A 199 28.27 1.82 1.20
C ARG A 199 28.72 0.71 2.15
N GLU A 200 29.88 0.87 2.78
CA GLU A 200 30.39 -0.09 3.76
C GLU A 200 29.42 -0.32 4.92
N MET A 201 28.83 0.76 5.47
CA MET A 201 27.80 0.64 6.50
C MET A 201 26.55 -0.11 5.99
N LEU A 202 26.14 0.12 4.75
CA LEU A 202 25.01 -0.59 4.13
C LEU A 202 25.34 -2.07 3.87
N ASP A 203 26.56 -2.38 3.45
CA ASP A 203 27.03 -3.76 3.24
C ASP A 203 26.98 -4.55 4.56
N LEU A 204 27.48 -3.97 5.65
CA LEU A 204 27.39 -4.59 6.99
C LEU A 204 25.94 -4.87 7.42
N ILE A 205 25.00 -3.98 7.09
CA ILE A 205 23.58 -4.17 7.41
C ILE A 205 22.99 -5.29 6.54
N ILE A 206 23.31 -5.31 5.24
CA ILE A 206 22.87 -6.34 4.29
C ILE A 206 23.37 -7.71 4.76
N ASP A 207 24.66 -7.85 5.06
CA ASP A 207 25.28 -9.10 5.51
C ASP A 207 24.66 -9.57 6.85
N SER A 208 24.36 -8.63 7.75
CA SER A 208 23.70 -8.95 9.02
C SER A 208 22.28 -9.49 8.83
N ILE A 209 21.54 -8.96 7.85
CA ILE A 209 20.20 -9.44 7.52
C ILE A 209 20.28 -10.81 6.86
N ASP A 210 21.14 -10.99 5.85
CA ASP A 210 21.33 -12.26 5.12
C ASP A 210 21.72 -13.38 6.11
N SER A 211 22.69 -13.15 6.99
CA SER A 211 23.12 -14.14 7.99
C SER A 211 21.99 -14.54 8.96
N ARG A 212 21.12 -13.59 9.35
CA ARG A 212 19.97 -13.89 10.22
C ARG A 212 18.88 -14.67 9.50
N GLN A 213 18.73 -14.49 8.18
CA GLN A 213 17.81 -15.30 7.38
C GLN A 213 18.25 -16.76 7.34
N ASP A 214 19.54 -17.01 7.08
CA ASP A 214 20.12 -18.35 7.09
C ASP A 214 19.88 -19.05 8.44
N GLN A 215 20.10 -18.32 9.56
CA GLN A 215 19.82 -18.83 10.90
C GLN A 215 18.34 -19.19 11.11
N ILE A 216 17.40 -18.36 10.62
CA ILE A 216 15.97 -18.63 10.73
C ILE A 216 15.61 -19.88 9.93
N ASP A 217 16.17 -20.05 8.73
CA ASP A 217 15.88 -21.20 7.88
C ASP A 217 16.46 -22.50 8.44
N ASP A 218 17.67 -22.47 8.99
CA ASP A 218 18.26 -23.58 9.74
C ASP A 218 17.37 -23.98 10.95
N LEU A 219 16.90 -23.00 11.72
CA LEU A 219 15.99 -23.25 12.84
C LEU A 219 14.67 -23.88 12.39
N LYS A 220 14.09 -23.43 11.28
CA LYS A 220 12.88 -24.03 10.71
C LYS A 220 13.12 -25.47 10.27
N MET A 221 14.27 -25.76 9.65
CA MET A 221 14.63 -27.13 9.25
C MET A 221 14.77 -28.04 10.47
N ASN A 222 15.46 -27.57 11.52
CA ASN A 222 15.62 -28.33 12.77
C ASN A 222 14.28 -28.63 13.45
N ILE A 223 13.40 -27.62 13.56
CA ILE A 223 12.05 -27.82 14.13
C ILE A 223 11.26 -28.85 13.32
N LYS A 224 11.34 -28.78 11.98
CA LYS A 224 10.66 -29.74 11.10
C LYS A 224 11.18 -31.17 11.34
N MET A 225 12.50 -31.35 11.41
CA MET A 225 13.11 -32.66 11.67
C MET A 225 12.68 -33.24 13.02
N ILE A 226 12.59 -32.42 14.07
CA ILE A 226 12.12 -32.87 15.39
C ILE A 226 10.66 -33.35 15.29
N ARG A 227 9.80 -32.57 14.64
CA ARG A 227 8.39 -32.93 14.48
C ARG A 227 8.21 -34.23 13.70
N ASP A 228 8.97 -34.40 12.62
CA ASP A 228 8.90 -35.59 11.77
C ASP A 228 9.50 -36.85 12.47
N GLN A 229 10.19 -36.70 13.61
CA GLN A 229 10.66 -37.80 14.47
C GLN A 229 9.66 -38.18 15.58
N GLU A 230 8.69 -37.31 15.88
CA GLU A 230 7.67 -37.52 16.91
C GLU A 230 6.36 -38.15 16.34
N GLU A 231 6.21 -38.19 15.01
CA GLU A 231 5.14 -38.90 14.27
C GLU A 231 5.55 -40.33 13.87
#